data_AF-A0A951JC84-F1
#
_entry.id   AF-A0A951JC84-F1
#
_cell.length_a   1.000
_cell.length_b   1.000
_cell.length_c   1.000
_cell.angle_alpha   90.00
_cell.angle_beta   90.00
_cell.angle_gamma   90.00
#
_symmetry.space_group_name_H-M   'P 1'
#
loop_
_entity.id
_entity.type
_entity.pdbx_description
1 polymer ?
#
loop_
_entity_poly.entity_id
_entity_poly.type
_entity_poly.pdbx_seq_one_letter_code
_entity_poly.pdbx_strand_id
1 'polypeptide(L)'
;MPRLNAFVSPEYPVLFSLSEVEEAETEGAADVALALLVNGLPSFFASHRVPGGSLENVVVSLESGDARVAVVGIPVEVSSAGEPGRRLPAAFISLVCADGRRITVARVVGADEDVPPDKLARHVIRQITRGVQIPDLARS
;
A
#
# COMPACT_ATOMS: atom_id res chain seq x y z
N MET A 1 20.26 -9.13 7.77
CA MET A 1 18.89 -8.57 7.93
C MET A 1 17.92 -9.72 8.17
N PRO A 2 16.99 -9.63 9.12
CA PRO A 2 15.94 -10.65 9.28
C PRO A 2 15.11 -10.74 7.99
N ARG A 3 14.71 -11.97 7.62
CA ARG A 3 13.79 -12.18 6.50
C ARG A 3 12.39 -11.71 6.94
N LEU A 4 11.94 -10.59 6.39
CA LEU A 4 10.57 -10.11 6.60
C LEU A 4 9.61 -10.94 5.76
N ASN A 5 8.55 -11.46 6.38
CA ASN A 5 7.51 -12.17 5.66
C ASN A 5 6.61 -11.17 4.94
N ALA A 6 6.47 -11.33 3.63
CA ALA A 6 5.45 -10.65 2.86
C ALA A 6 4.24 -11.57 2.72
N PHE A 7 3.06 -11.08 3.11
CA PHE A 7 1.80 -11.75 2.88
C PHE A 7 1.17 -11.19 1.62
N VAL A 8 0.94 -12.04 0.62
CA VAL A 8 0.51 -11.62 -0.71
C VAL A 8 -0.90 -12.14 -0.98
N SER A 9 -1.77 -11.29 -1.53
CA SER A 9 -3.12 -11.66 -1.94
C SER A 9 -3.13 -12.42 -3.27
N PRO A 10 -4.31 -12.97 -3.66
CA PRO A 10 -4.62 -13.20 -5.06
C PRO A 10 -4.56 -11.91 -5.90
N GLU A 11 -4.69 -12.07 -7.21
CA GLU A 11 -4.82 -10.95 -8.14
C GLU A 11 -6.19 -10.29 -8.03
N TYR A 12 -6.20 -8.97 -8.18
CA TYR A 12 -7.39 -8.15 -8.15
C TYR A 12 -7.40 -7.19 -9.34
N PRO A 13 -8.58 -6.95 -9.92
CA PRO A 13 -8.75 -5.87 -10.87
C PRO A 13 -8.42 -4.52 -10.21
N VAL A 14 -7.77 -3.65 -10.96
CA VAL A 14 -7.44 -2.29 -10.54
C VAL A 14 -8.03 -1.31 -11.53
N LEU A 15 -8.76 -0.32 -11.01
CA LEU A 15 -9.10 0.88 -11.74
C LEU A 15 -8.02 1.92 -11.44
N PHE A 16 -7.67 2.72 -12.44
CA PHE A 16 -6.74 3.81 -12.24
C PHE A 16 -7.12 5.02 -13.08
N SER A 17 -6.67 6.19 -12.62
CA SER A 17 -6.75 7.43 -13.38
C SER A 17 -5.44 8.19 -13.24
N LEU A 18 -5.09 8.93 -14.28
CA LEU A 18 -3.88 9.74 -14.35
C LEU A 18 -4.27 11.21 -14.28
N SER A 19 -3.52 11.99 -13.50
CA SER A 19 -3.58 13.45 -13.49
C SER A 19 -2.19 14.00 -13.72
N GLU A 20 -2.04 14.91 -14.68
CA GLU A 20 -0.76 15.58 -14.93
C GLU A 20 -0.40 16.51 -13.76
N VAL A 21 0.90 16.58 -13.44
CA VAL A 21 1.41 17.48 -12.41
C VAL A 21 2.00 18.71 -13.10
N GLU A 22 1.38 19.87 -12.92
CA GLU A 22 1.83 21.17 -13.45
C GLU A 22 2.98 21.79 -12.60
N GLU A 23 3.95 20.98 -12.16
CA GLU A 23 5.10 21.48 -11.40
C GLU A 23 6.33 21.62 -12.30
N ALA A 24 6.89 22.83 -12.37
CA ALA A 24 7.99 23.21 -13.27
C ALA A 24 9.29 22.39 -13.10
N GLU A 25 9.45 21.65 -12.01
CA GLU A 25 10.63 20.83 -11.71
C GLU A 25 10.42 19.32 -12.00
N THR A 26 9.20 18.90 -12.37
CA THR A 26 8.89 17.48 -12.66
C THR A 26 8.18 17.32 -14.00
N GLU A 27 8.88 17.72 -15.06
CA GLU A 27 8.39 17.57 -16.43
C GLU A 27 8.00 16.10 -16.71
N GLY A 28 6.72 15.90 -17.05
CA GLY A 28 6.14 14.59 -17.37
C GLY A 28 5.73 13.73 -16.18
N ALA A 29 5.84 14.19 -14.93
CA ALA A 29 5.30 13.44 -13.80
C ALA A 29 3.76 13.43 -13.80
N ALA A 30 3.17 12.34 -13.32
CA ALA A 30 1.73 12.21 -13.17
C ALA A 30 1.38 11.63 -11.80
N ASP A 31 0.30 12.12 -11.21
CA ASP A 31 -0.33 11.50 -10.07
C ASP A 31 -1.24 10.36 -10.56
N VAL A 32 -0.96 9.15 -10.09
CA VAL A 32 -1.72 7.94 -10.41
C VAL A 32 -2.65 7.64 -9.24
N ALA A 33 -3.94 7.87 -9.42
CA ALA A 33 -4.95 7.40 -8.50
C ALA A 33 -5.33 5.96 -8.83
N LEU A 34 -5.38 5.11 -7.83
CA LEU A 34 -5.57 3.67 -7.91
C LEU A 34 -6.75 3.27 -7.05
N ALA A 35 -7.61 2.38 -7.57
CA ALA A 35 -8.68 1.74 -6.83
C ALA A 35 -8.66 0.23 -7.06
N LEU A 36 -8.42 -0.55 -6.02
CA LEU A 36 -8.41 -2.02 -6.11
C LEU A 36 -9.81 -2.57 -5.81
N LEU A 37 -10.27 -3.46 -6.69
CA LEU A 37 -11.61 -4.03 -6.64
C LEU A 37 -11.59 -5.38 -5.93
N VAL A 38 -12.25 -5.46 -4.77
CA VAL A 38 -12.51 -6.72 -4.08
C VAL A 38 -13.98 -7.06 -4.28
N ASN A 39 -14.27 -8.22 -4.86
CA ASN A 39 -15.63 -8.63 -5.24
C ASN A 39 -16.37 -7.59 -6.11
N GLY A 40 -15.63 -6.90 -6.99
CA GLY A 40 -16.17 -5.86 -7.89
C GLY A 40 -16.44 -4.51 -7.23
N LEU A 41 -16.14 -4.34 -5.94
CA LEU A 41 -16.31 -3.09 -5.21
C LEU A 41 -14.95 -2.42 -4.94
N PRO A 42 -14.84 -1.08 -5.10
CA PRO A 42 -13.66 -0.34 -4.67
C PRO A 42 -13.47 -0.43 -3.15
N SER A 43 -12.50 -1.24 -2.72
CA SER A 43 -12.18 -1.44 -1.29
C SER A 43 -10.96 -0.66 -0.86
N PHE A 44 -10.13 -0.22 -1.80
CA PHE A 44 -8.83 0.33 -1.50
C PHE A 44 -8.52 1.44 -2.49
N PHE A 45 -8.15 2.62 -1.98
CA PHE A 45 -7.77 3.78 -2.78
C PHE A 45 -6.36 4.22 -2.42
N ALA A 46 -5.58 4.61 -3.43
CA ALA A 46 -4.28 5.23 -3.23
C ALA A 46 -3.99 6.26 -4.32
N SER A 47 -3.15 7.24 -3.99
CA SER A 47 -2.56 8.13 -4.97
C SER A 47 -1.04 8.02 -4.87
N HIS A 48 -0.38 7.94 -6.01
CA HIS A 48 1.07 7.84 -6.08
C HIS A 48 1.61 8.71 -7.21
N ARG A 49 2.57 9.56 -6.90
CA ARG A 49 3.26 10.36 -7.91
C ARG A 49 4.28 9.49 -8.64
N VAL A 50 4.16 9.42 -9.96
CA VAL A 50 5.02 8.63 -10.84
C VAL A 50 5.86 9.59 -11.69
N PRO A 51 7.20 9.47 -11.68
CA PRO A 51 8.06 10.24 -12.58
C PRO A 51 7.77 9.91 -14.05
N GLY A 52 7.85 10.89 -14.95
CA GLY A 52 7.48 10.72 -16.36
C GLY A 52 8.20 9.58 -17.08
N GLY A 53 9.50 9.42 -16.83
CA GLY A 53 10.29 8.31 -17.41
C GLY A 53 9.85 6.91 -16.96
N SER A 54 8.98 6.78 -15.96
CA SER A 54 8.43 5.52 -15.46
C SER A 54 6.93 5.36 -15.72
N LEU A 55 6.25 6.41 -16.21
CA LEU A 55 4.80 6.46 -16.29
C LEU A 55 4.22 5.41 -17.25
N GLU A 56 4.74 5.35 -18.48
CA GLU A 56 4.29 4.39 -19.50
C GLU A 56 4.37 2.95 -18.98
N ASN A 57 5.50 2.59 -18.35
CA ASN A 57 5.67 1.28 -17.75
C ASN A 57 4.61 1.05 -16.66
N VAL A 58 4.36 2.01 -15.75
CA VAL A 58 3.34 1.86 -14.70
C VAL A 58 1.97 1.60 -15.32
N VAL A 59 1.58 2.39 -16.33
CA VAL A 59 0.29 2.27 -17.01
C VAL A 59 0.13 0.88 -17.63
N VAL A 60 1.10 0.44 -18.43
CA VAL A 60 1.08 -0.91 -19.05
C VAL A 60 0.90 -2.00 -18.00
N SER A 61 1.58 -1.88 -16.85
CA SER A 61 1.41 -2.88 -15.79
C SER A 61 0.04 -2.80 -15.11
N LEU A 62 -0.56 -1.64 -14.97
CA LEU A 62 -1.90 -1.51 -14.36
C LEU A 62 -2.99 -2.03 -15.30
N GLU A 63 -2.84 -1.80 -16.62
CA GLU A 63 -3.76 -2.30 -17.65
C GLU A 63 -3.77 -3.82 -17.78
N SER A 64 -2.68 -4.49 -17.41
CA SER A 64 -2.61 -5.96 -17.43
C SER A 64 -3.61 -6.64 -16.46
N GLY A 65 -4.08 -5.94 -15.43
CA GLY A 65 -5.08 -6.45 -14.48
C GLY A 65 -4.55 -7.43 -13.42
N ASP A 66 -3.27 -7.80 -13.44
CA ASP A 66 -2.67 -8.81 -12.56
C ASP A 66 -2.12 -8.22 -11.25
N ALA A 67 -2.78 -7.20 -10.69
CA ALA A 67 -2.25 -6.53 -9.50
C ALA A 67 -2.51 -7.35 -8.24
N ARG A 68 -1.47 -7.53 -7.41
CA ARG A 68 -1.59 -8.19 -6.09
C ARG A 68 -1.36 -7.16 -4.99
N VAL A 69 -1.84 -7.45 -3.79
CA VAL A 69 -1.52 -6.68 -2.59
C VAL A 69 -0.50 -7.47 -1.78
N ALA A 70 0.62 -6.83 -1.44
CA ALA A 70 1.59 -7.35 -0.49
C ALA A 70 1.54 -6.55 0.80
N VAL A 71 1.51 -7.25 1.93
CA VAL A 71 1.56 -6.64 3.27
C VAL A 71 2.77 -7.16 4.03
N VAL A 72 3.58 -6.25 4.54
CA VAL A 72 4.79 -6.56 5.32
C VAL A 72 4.68 -5.95 6.70
N GLY A 73 4.95 -6.75 7.74
CA GLY A 73 4.99 -6.31 9.12
C GLY A 73 6.37 -5.79 9.50
N ILE A 74 6.46 -4.55 9.96
CA ILE A 74 7.72 -3.92 10.42
C ILE A 74 7.45 -3.15 11.71
N PRO A 75 8.28 -3.30 12.76
CA PRO A 75 8.16 -2.45 13.93
C PRO A 75 8.68 -1.04 13.60
N VAL A 76 7.90 -0.01 13.93
CA VAL A 76 8.24 1.40 13.72
C VAL A 76 8.38 2.12 15.05
N GLU A 77 9.33 3.04 15.14
CA GLU A 77 9.44 3.93 16.29
C GLU A 77 8.50 5.12 16.07
N VAL A 78 7.62 5.34 17.05
CA VAL A 78 6.72 6.48 17.09
C VAL A 78 7.16 7.35 18.27
N SER A 79 7.76 8.48 17.95
CA SER A 79 8.16 9.49 18.92
C SER A 79 7.10 10.58 18.99
N SER A 80 6.51 10.77 20.18
CA SER A 80 5.68 11.93 20.51
C SER A 80 6.51 12.96 21.27
N ALA A 81 6.25 14.25 21.05
CA ALA A 81 7.01 15.31 21.71
C ALA A 81 6.90 15.21 23.24
N GLY A 82 8.00 14.86 23.91
CA GLY A 82 8.10 14.76 25.37
C GLY A 82 7.93 13.36 25.97
N GLU A 83 7.65 12.33 25.16
CA GLU A 83 7.52 10.95 25.63
C GLU A 83 8.65 10.05 25.08
N PRO A 84 9.09 9.02 25.82
CA PRO A 84 10.02 8.03 25.29
C PRO A 84 9.39 7.35 24.07
N GLY A 85 10.16 7.23 22.98
CA GLY A 85 9.68 6.65 21.73
C GLY A 85 9.14 5.23 21.94
N ARG A 86 7.92 4.96 21.47
CA ARG A 86 7.29 3.65 21.55
C ARG A 86 7.52 2.89 20.26
N ARG A 87 7.81 1.58 20.37
CA ARG A 87 8.01 0.72 19.21
C ARG A 87 6.70 -0.01 18.91
N LEU A 88 5.98 0.45 17.91
CA LEU A 88 4.68 -0.08 17.52
C LEU A 88 4.78 -0.97 16.29
N PRO A 89 3.98 -2.03 16.15
CA PRO A 89 3.90 -2.78 14.91
C PRO A 89 3.28 -1.92 13.82
N ALA A 90 3.84 -1.96 12.61
CA ALA A 90 3.22 -1.39 11.42
C ALA A 90 3.08 -2.44 10.32
N ALA A 91 2.01 -2.36 9.56
CA ALA A 91 1.79 -3.09 8.34
C ALA A 91 1.92 -2.13 7.15
N PHE A 92 2.94 -2.34 6.32
CA PHE A 92 3.13 -1.63 5.06
C PHE A 92 2.41 -2.38 3.96
N ILE A 93 1.60 -1.66 3.20
CA ILE A 93 0.72 -2.20 2.17
C ILE A 93 1.23 -1.69 0.83
N SER A 94 1.51 -2.61 -0.08
CA SER A 94 2.00 -2.30 -1.42
C SER A 94 1.16 -2.98 -2.49
N LEU A 95 0.91 -2.27 -3.57
CA LEU A 95 0.48 -2.87 -4.83
C LEU A 95 1.68 -3.54 -5.49
N VAL A 96 1.54 -4.79 -5.90
CA VAL A 96 2.52 -5.52 -6.69
C VAL A 96 2.00 -5.59 -8.12
N CYS A 97 2.69 -4.87 -8.99
CA CYS A 97 2.49 -4.84 -10.43
C CYS A 97 2.90 -6.17 -11.09
N ALA A 98 2.38 -6.45 -12.28
CA ALA A 98 2.65 -7.68 -13.04
C ALA A 98 4.16 -7.86 -13.34
N ASP A 99 4.87 -6.76 -13.51
CA ASP A 99 6.32 -6.74 -13.75
C ASP A 99 7.16 -6.81 -12.46
N GLY A 100 6.52 -7.03 -11.31
CA GLY A 100 7.16 -7.16 -10.01
C GLY A 100 7.46 -5.83 -9.30
N ARG A 101 7.19 -4.67 -9.91
CA ARG A 101 7.29 -3.38 -9.21
C ARG A 101 6.33 -3.34 -8.02
N ARG A 102 6.76 -2.66 -6.96
CA ARG A 102 6.00 -2.51 -5.72
C ARG A 102 5.76 -1.04 -5.45
N ILE A 103 4.50 -0.65 -5.42
CA ILE A 103 4.08 0.70 -5.09
C ILE A 103 3.57 0.66 -3.66
N THR A 104 4.28 1.25 -2.71
CA THR A 104 3.76 1.38 -1.34
C THR A 104 2.69 2.43 -1.32
N VAL A 105 1.54 2.06 -0.76
CA VAL A 105 0.31 2.83 -0.93
C VAL A 105 -0.36 3.19 0.39
N ALA A 106 -0.10 2.42 1.45
CA ALA A 106 -0.61 2.72 2.77
C ALA A 106 0.28 2.11 3.86
N ARG A 107 0.12 2.65 5.07
CA ARG A 107 0.70 2.11 6.30
C ARG A 107 -0.36 2.11 7.39
N VAL A 108 -0.56 0.96 8.02
CA VAL A 108 -1.39 0.82 9.23
C VAL A 108 -0.45 0.65 10.42
N VAL A 109 -0.61 1.46 11.46
CA VAL A 109 0.17 1.35 12.70
C VAL A 109 -0.76 0.80 13.78
N GLY A 110 -0.35 -0.29 14.43
CA GLY A 110 -1.09 -0.86 15.54
C GLY A 110 -0.88 -0.06 16.83
N ALA A 111 -1.87 -0.07 17.71
CA ALA A 111 -1.81 0.65 18.99
C ALA A 111 -1.11 -0.15 20.11
N ASP A 112 -0.99 -1.47 19.94
CA ASP A 112 -0.45 -2.41 20.93
C ASP A 112 0.98 -2.83 20.56
N GLU A 113 1.94 -2.51 21.43
CA GLU A 113 3.37 -2.82 21.26
C GLU A 113 3.68 -4.32 21.42
N ASP A 114 2.83 -5.06 22.12
CA ASP A 114 2.99 -6.50 22.35
C ASP A 114 2.55 -7.33 21.13
N VAL A 115 1.85 -6.72 20.17
CA VAL A 115 1.43 -7.40 18.94
C VAL A 115 2.63 -7.55 18.00
N PRO A 116 3.00 -8.78 17.59
CA PRO A 116 4.06 -8.97 16.61
C PRO A 116 3.70 -8.31 15.27
N PRO A 117 4.64 -7.62 14.59
CA PRO A 117 4.36 -6.98 13.31
C PRO A 117 3.80 -7.94 12.24
N ASP A 118 4.29 -9.18 12.20
CA ASP A 118 3.77 -10.23 11.32
C ASP A 118 2.29 -10.56 11.59
N LYS A 119 1.87 -10.50 12.86
CA LYS A 119 0.47 -10.75 13.25
C LYS A 119 -0.42 -9.61 12.74
N LEU A 120 0.03 -8.36 12.86
CA LEU A 120 -0.66 -7.20 12.29
C LEU A 120 -0.74 -7.31 10.76
N ALA A 121 0.37 -7.64 10.09
CA ALA A 121 0.39 -7.80 8.64
C ALA A 121 -0.57 -8.89 8.14
N ARG A 122 -0.59 -10.06 8.82
CA ARG A 122 -1.57 -11.14 8.54
C ARG A 122 -3.01 -10.71 8.79
N HIS A 123 -3.25 -9.88 9.80
CA HIS A 123 -4.58 -9.36 10.07
C HIS A 123 -5.02 -8.44 8.93
N VAL A 124 -4.19 -7.47 8.57
CA VAL A 124 -4.47 -6.47 7.52
C VAL A 124 -4.77 -7.13 6.17
N ILE A 125 -3.92 -8.04 5.69
CA ILE A 125 -4.18 -8.73 4.42
C ILE A 125 -5.49 -9.55 4.46
N ARG A 126 -5.82 -10.15 5.60
CA ARG A 126 -7.08 -10.90 5.77
C ARG A 126 -8.31 -9.98 5.71
N GLN A 127 -8.20 -8.75 6.22
CA GLN A 127 -9.31 -7.80 6.14
C GLN A 127 -9.45 -7.22 4.73
N ILE A 128 -8.34 -6.88 4.08
CA ILE A 128 -8.33 -6.43 2.68
C ILE A 128 -8.99 -7.48 1.77
N THR A 129 -8.60 -8.75 1.93
CA THR A 129 -9.18 -9.86 1.15
C THR A 129 -10.68 -10.08 1.41
N ARG A 130 -11.22 -9.54 2.51
CA ARG A 130 -12.66 -9.53 2.84
C ARG A 130 -13.37 -8.26 2.36
N GLY A 131 -12.66 -7.34 1.72
CA GLY A 131 -13.19 -6.08 1.20
C GLY A 131 -13.23 -4.94 2.21
N VAL A 132 -12.62 -5.08 3.38
CA VAL A 132 -12.54 -4.01 4.39
C VAL A 132 -11.61 -2.90 3.89
N GLN A 133 -12.05 -1.65 4.04
CA GLN A 133 -11.27 -0.50 3.61
C GLN A 133 -10.16 -0.16 4.60
N ILE A 134 -9.00 0.28 4.10
CA ILE A 134 -7.85 0.62 4.94
C ILE A 134 -8.12 1.70 5.98
N PRO A 135 -8.87 2.79 5.69
CA PRO A 135 -9.22 3.77 6.72
C PRO A 135 -9.89 3.15 7.95
N ASP A 136 -10.64 2.06 7.76
CA ASP A 136 -11.29 1.33 8.85
C ASP A 136 -10.29 0.46 9.64
N LEU A 137 -9.23 -0.04 8.97
CA LEU A 137 -8.14 -0.81 9.61
C LEU A 137 -7.24 0.03 10.51
N ALA A 138 -7.13 1.34 10.25
CA ALA A 138 -6.37 2.25 11.09
C ALA A 138 -7.07 2.58 12.43
N ARG A 139 -8.35 2.19 12.59
CA ARG A 139 -9.19 2.51 13.76
C ARG A 139 -9.48 1.30 14.66
N SER A 140 -9.06 0.09 14.26
CA SER A 140 -9.30 -1.19 14.95
C SER A 140 -8.11 -1.64 15.79
#